data_AF-A0A4S4L480-F1
#
_entry.id   AF-A0A4S4L480-F1
#
_cell.length_a   1.000
_cell.length_b   1.000
_cell.length_c   1.000
_cell.angle_alpha   90.00
_cell.angle_beta   90.00
_cell.angle_gamma   90.00
#
_symmetry.space_group_name_H-M   'P 1'
#
loop_
_entity.id
_entity.type
_entity.pdbx_description
1 polymer ?
#
loop_
_entity_poly.entity_id
_entity_poly.type
_entity_poly.pdbx_seq_one_letter_code
_entity_poly.pdbx_strand_id
1 'polypeptide(L)'
;MTIYYSLTFLLLAAEMVTFCALVAPLPHTVRKRVFTFLSESAVVAKIAYGLKIAFIFVGVLFVDALQRMFRITAEATAAKSGGLSGTHDVRAETNFAARKFYAQRNTYLTGFALFLSLVLSRTFYIILDLIHAQEEYSKLKKQVDGSGAKTNGEDATVLKKKLDAAEARSRDFDTLKKQSEAQAREYDRLATEYNKATGAPVSDKRKD
;
A
#
# COMPACT_ATOMS: atom_id res chain seq x y z
N MET A 1 -23.46 36.55 5.55
CA MET A 1 -22.13 35.91 5.39
C MET A 1 -21.61 36.24 4.02
N THR A 2 -20.33 36.55 3.88
CA THR A 2 -19.74 36.85 2.58
C THR A 2 -19.87 35.66 1.63
N ILE A 3 -20.22 35.92 0.37
CA ILE A 3 -20.59 34.91 -0.66
C ILE A 3 -19.51 33.83 -0.79
N TYR A 4 -18.24 34.21 -0.70
CA TYR A 4 -17.12 33.29 -0.81
C TYR A 4 -17.08 32.24 0.32
N TYR A 5 -17.46 32.56 1.56
CA TYR A 5 -17.53 31.56 2.64
C TYR A 5 -18.72 30.60 2.47
N SER A 6 -19.81 31.06 1.86
CA SER A 6 -20.94 30.18 1.51
C SER A 6 -20.54 29.17 0.43
N LEU A 7 -19.74 29.61 -0.56
CA LEU A 7 -19.18 28.74 -1.58
C LEU A 7 -18.22 27.71 -0.99
N THR A 8 -17.31 28.12 -0.09
CA THR A 8 -16.42 27.16 0.59
C THR A 8 -17.17 26.17 1.46
N PHE A 9 -18.28 26.58 2.08
CA PHE A 9 -19.14 25.66 2.84
C PHE A 9 -19.80 24.62 1.93
N LEU A 10 -20.36 25.04 0.79
CA LEU A 10 -20.97 24.12 -0.16
C LEU A 10 -19.94 23.15 -0.75
N LEU A 11 -18.74 23.64 -1.04
CA LEU A 11 -17.62 22.82 -1.47
C LEU A 11 -17.25 21.79 -0.38
N LEU A 12 -17.07 22.21 0.87
CA LEU A 12 -16.79 21.32 2.00
C LEU A 12 -17.88 20.25 2.16
N ALA A 13 -19.15 20.63 2.06
CA ALA A 13 -20.26 19.68 2.16
C ALA A 13 -20.22 18.64 1.03
N ALA A 14 -19.93 19.07 -0.21
CA ALA A 14 -19.77 18.17 -1.35
C ALA A 14 -18.56 17.23 -1.17
N GLU A 15 -17.44 17.75 -0.67
CA GLU A 15 -16.25 16.94 -0.37
C GLU A 15 -16.51 15.94 0.75
N MET A 16 -17.24 16.29 1.81
CA MET A 16 -17.63 15.37 2.88
C MET A 16 -18.48 14.22 2.34
N VAL A 17 -19.50 14.51 1.53
CA VAL A 17 -20.34 13.48 0.90
C VAL A 17 -19.51 12.57 0.01
N THR A 18 -18.62 13.15 -0.79
CA THR A 18 -17.72 12.39 -1.67
C THR A 18 -16.76 11.51 -0.87
N PHE A 19 -16.19 12.03 0.20
CA PHE A 19 -15.30 11.29 1.09
C PHE A 19 -16.02 10.12 1.77
N CYS A 20 -17.22 10.33 2.31
CA CYS A 20 -18.03 9.28 2.89
C CYS A 20 -18.38 8.18 1.84
N ALA A 21 -18.74 8.57 0.62
CA ALA A 21 -19.00 7.63 -0.46
C ALA A 21 -17.76 6.84 -0.87
N LEU A 22 -16.59 7.47 -0.86
CA LEU A 22 -15.31 6.89 -1.23
C LEU A 22 -14.75 5.92 -0.17
N VAL A 23 -14.91 6.26 1.12
CA VAL A 23 -14.48 5.45 2.27
C VAL A 23 -15.44 4.31 2.60
N ALA A 24 -16.70 4.41 2.16
CA ALA A 24 -17.68 3.36 2.37
C ALA A 24 -17.13 1.99 1.94
N PRO A 25 -17.33 0.93 2.75
CA PRO A 25 -16.87 -0.41 2.43
C PRO A 25 -17.67 -0.99 1.26
N LEU A 26 -17.31 -0.61 0.03
CA LEU A 26 -17.89 -1.13 -1.19
C LEU A 26 -17.29 -2.50 -1.54
N PRO A 27 -18.11 -3.48 -1.97
CA PRO A 27 -17.61 -4.76 -2.45
C PRO A 27 -16.70 -4.56 -3.67
N HIS A 28 -15.62 -5.34 -3.74
CA HIS A 28 -14.49 -5.14 -4.67
C HIS A 28 -14.91 -4.94 -6.14
N THR A 29 -15.90 -5.69 -6.62
CA THR A 29 -16.41 -5.58 -8.00
C THR A 29 -17.03 -4.22 -8.29
N VAL A 30 -17.78 -3.67 -7.33
CA VAL A 30 -18.42 -2.35 -7.45
C VAL A 30 -17.37 -1.26 -7.35
N ARG A 31 -16.45 -1.37 -6.39
CA ARG A 31 -15.32 -0.44 -6.23
C ARG A 31 -14.50 -0.35 -7.53
N LYS A 32 -14.12 -1.49 -8.13
CA LYS A 32 -13.42 -1.52 -9.41
C LYS A 32 -14.23 -0.80 -10.50
N ARG A 33 -15.50 -1.16 -10.69
CA ARG A 33 -16.32 -0.57 -11.77
C ARG A 33 -16.47 0.94 -11.63
N VAL A 34 -16.72 1.43 -10.42
CA VAL A 34 -16.87 2.85 -10.12
C VAL A 34 -15.56 3.60 -10.33
N PHE A 35 -14.45 3.09 -9.81
CA PHE A 35 -13.15 3.78 -9.88
C PHE A 35 -12.53 3.72 -11.28
N THR A 36 -12.67 2.61 -12.01
CA THR A 36 -12.26 2.54 -13.42
C THR A 36 -13.08 3.49 -14.28
N PHE A 37 -14.40 3.57 -14.06
CA PHE A 37 -15.25 4.55 -14.74
C PHE A 37 -14.88 6.00 -14.36
N LEU A 38 -14.54 6.24 -13.09
CA LEU A 38 -14.04 7.54 -12.63
C LEU A 38 -12.69 7.89 -13.26
N SER A 39 -11.75 6.95 -13.41
CA SER A 39 -10.43 7.23 -13.97
C SER A 39 -10.44 7.37 -15.49
N GLU A 40 -11.32 6.64 -16.18
CA GLU A 40 -11.39 6.60 -17.65
C GLU A 40 -12.28 7.71 -18.23
N SER A 41 -13.23 8.23 -17.45
CA SER A 41 -14.11 9.30 -17.88
C SER A 41 -13.38 10.65 -17.98
N ALA A 42 -13.31 11.19 -19.20
CA ALA A 42 -12.77 12.53 -19.47
C ALA A 42 -13.51 13.64 -18.69
N VAL A 43 -14.77 13.41 -18.29
CA VAL A 43 -15.54 14.34 -17.45
C VAL A 43 -14.95 14.41 -16.06
N VAL A 44 -14.56 13.27 -15.48
CA VAL A 44 -13.97 13.20 -14.15
C VAL A 44 -12.56 13.80 -14.15
N ALA A 45 -11.79 13.64 -15.21
CA ALA A 45 -10.49 14.31 -15.35
C ALA A 45 -10.64 15.85 -15.32
N LYS A 46 -11.66 16.41 -15.98
CA LYS A 46 -11.98 17.84 -15.93
C LYS A 46 -12.44 18.28 -14.53
N ILE A 47 -13.27 17.47 -13.87
CA ILE A 47 -13.72 17.74 -12.48
C ILE A 47 -12.53 17.71 -11.52
N ALA A 48 -11.62 16.75 -11.65
CA ALA A 48 -10.42 16.65 -10.82
C ALA A 48 -9.49 17.86 -11.03
N TYR A 49 -9.37 18.35 -12.27
CA TYR A 49 -8.65 19.59 -12.54
C TYR A 49 -9.34 20.81 -11.90
N GLY A 50 -10.66 20.88 -11.98
CA GLY A 50 -11.46 21.90 -11.28
C GLY A 50 -11.28 21.86 -9.76
N LEU A 51 -11.26 20.66 -9.16
CA LEU A 51 -10.97 20.47 -7.73
C LEU A 51 -9.56 20.92 -7.35
N LYS A 52 -8.55 20.69 -8.19
CA LYS A 52 -7.18 21.20 -7.96
C LYS A 52 -7.12 22.73 -7.99
N ILE A 53 -7.84 23.36 -8.91
CA ILE A 53 -7.94 24.83 -8.95
C ILE A 53 -8.67 25.35 -7.71
N ALA A 54 -9.79 24.70 -7.35
CA ALA A 54 -10.55 25.05 -6.16
C ALA A 54 -9.70 24.92 -4.89
N PHE A 55 -8.84 23.90 -4.79
CA PHE A 55 -7.90 23.72 -3.68
C PHE A 55 -6.95 24.93 -3.53
N ILE A 56 -6.37 25.42 -4.62
CA ILE A 56 -5.50 26.61 -4.58
C ILE A 56 -6.30 27.83 -4.11
N PHE A 57 -7.53 28.00 -4.61
CA PHE A 57 -8.40 29.11 -4.22
C PHE A 57 -8.79 29.09 -2.75
N VAL A 58 -9.19 27.92 -2.23
CA VAL A 58 -9.45 27.73 -0.79
C VAL A 58 -8.16 27.96 0.02
N GLY A 59 -7.00 27.60 -0.54
CA GLY A 59 -5.68 27.86 0.03
C GLY A 59 -5.42 29.34 0.27
N VAL A 60 -5.66 30.16 -0.75
CA VAL A 60 -5.54 31.62 -0.67
C VAL A 60 -6.55 32.19 0.34
N LEU A 61 -7.81 31.74 0.30
CA LEU A 61 -8.84 32.17 1.25
C LEU A 61 -8.52 31.78 2.70
N PHE A 62 -7.86 30.64 2.91
CA PHE A 62 -7.42 30.21 4.23
C PHE A 62 -6.31 31.10 4.76
N VAL A 63 -5.32 31.46 3.92
CA VAL A 63 -4.26 32.40 4.32
C VAL A 63 -4.85 33.79 4.62
N ASP A 64 -5.76 34.29 3.79
CA ASP A 64 -6.48 35.55 4.07
C ASP A 64 -7.26 35.48 5.39
N ALA A 65 -8.00 34.39 5.62
CA ALA A 65 -8.76 34.19 6.85
C ALA A 65 -7.85 34.09 8.08
N LEU A 66 -6.68 33.43 7.97
CA LEU A 66 -5.68 33.35 9.02
C LEU A 66 -5.10 34.72 9.34
N GLN A 67 -4.66 35.47 8.32
CA GLN A 67 -4.13 36.82 8.49
C GLN A 67 -5.15 37.75 9.16
N ARG A 68 -6.40 37.72 8.70
CA ARG A 68 -7.51 38.47 9.30
C ARG A 68 -7.77 38.04 10.76
N MET A 69 -7.80 36.74 11.04
CA MET A 69 -8.00 36.21 12.39
C MET A 69 -6.87 36.63 13.34
N PHE A 70 -5.61 36.55 12.91
CA PHE A 70 -4.47 36.98 13.71
C PHE A 70 -4.50 38.48 13.97
N ARG A 71 -4.80 39.30 12.95
CA ARG A 71 -4.95 40.74 13.11
C ARG A 71 -6.05 41.09 14.12
N ILE A 72 -7.25 40.53 13.97
CA ILE A 72 -8.38 40.77 14.88
C ILE A 72 -8.05 40.28 16.30
N THR A 73 -7.33 39.16 16.43
CA THR A 73 -6.94 38.64 17.75
C THR A 73 -5.88 39.52 18.41
N ALA A 74 -4.93 40.06 17.65
CA ALA A 74 -3.93 41.01 18.14
C ALA A 74 -4.57 42.33 18.58
N GLU A 75 -5.48 42.89 17.77
CA GLU A 75 -6.24 44.10 18.11
C GLU A 75 -7.10 43.88 19.38
N ALA A 76 -7.73 42.71 19.54
CA ALA A 76 -8.48 42.35 20.76
C ALA A 76 -7.59 42.28 22.01
N THR A 77 -6.38 41.77 21.85
CA THR A 77 -5.43 41.59 22.96
C THR A 77 -4.83 42.92 23.37
N ALA A 78 -4.47 43.77 22.40
CA ALA A 78 -3.96 45.12 22.62
C ALA A 78 -5.01 46.04 23.27
N ALA A 79 -6.28 45.94 22.87
CA ALA A 79 -7.37 46.67 23.51
C ALA A 79 -7.55 46.25 24.99
N LYS A 80 -7.28 44.98 25.32
CA LYS A 80 -7.37 44.45 26.68
C LYS A 80 -6.15 44.78 27.55
N SER A 81 -4.95 44.92 26.97
CA SER A 81 -3.70 45.23 27.69
C SER A 81 -3.37 46.73 27.77
N GLY A 82 -3.96 47.57 26.91
CA GLY A 82 -3.66 49.00 26.77
C GLY A 82 -4.20 49.94 27.85
N GLY A 83 -4.82 49.46 28.94
CA GLY A 83 -5.04 50.25 30.16
C GLY A 83 -5.96 51.50 30.08
N LEU A 84 -6.58 51.85 28.96
CA LEU A 84 -7.55 52.95 28.88
C LEU A 84 -8.96 52.51 29.33
N SER A 85 -9.09 52.18 30.61
CA SER A 85 -10.34 51.89 31.30
C SER A 85 -11.12 53.17 31.67
N GLY A 86 -11.27 54.12 30.73
CA GLY A 86 -11.92 55.42 30.99
C GLY A 86 -13.38 55.53 30.52
N THR A 87 -13.81 54.70 29.57
CA THR A 87 -15.22 54.67 29.12
C THR A 87 -15.50 53.29 28.54
N HIS A 88 -15.90 52.35 29.39
CA HIS A 88 -16.30 51.00 29.00
C HIS A 88 -17.59 51.06 28.18
N ASP A 89 -17.48 51.26 26.87
CA ASP A 89 -18.59 51.05 25.96
C ASP A 89 -18.79 49.53 25.80
N VAL A 90 -19.72 48.97 26.57
CA VAL A 90 -20.15 47.56 26.47
C VAL A 90 -20.53 47.19 25.03
N ARG A 91 -20.96 48.16 24.20
CA ARG A 91 -21.18 47.94 22.76
C ARG A 91 -19.88 47.70 22.00
N ALA A 92 -18.78 48.35 22.35
CA ALA A 92 -17.49 48.15 21.67
C ALA A 92 -16.94 46.74 21.96
N GLU A 93 -17.00 46.30 23.21
CA GLU A 93 -16.55 44.95 23.59
C GLU A 93 -17.39 43.84 22.95
N THR A 94 -18.72 43.99 22.95
CA THR A 94 -19.63 43.02 22.30
C THR A 94 -19.43 42.96 20.79
N ASN A 95 -19.19 44.10 20.13
CA ASN A 95 -18.83 44.12 18.70
C ASN A 95 -17.48 43.44 18.42
N PHE A 96 -16.49 43.60 19.30
CA PHE A 96 -15.17 42.98 19.13
C PHE A 96 -15.23 41.47 19.32
N ALA A 97 -15.95 41.00 20.33
CA ALA A 97 -16.20 39.59 20.57
C ALA A 97 -16.88 38.94 19.35
N ALA A 98 -17.91 39.57 18.79
CA ALA A 98 -18.60 39.08 17.60
C ALA A 98 -17.65 38.95 16.39
N ARG A 99 -16.82 39.96 16.12
CA ARG A 99 -15.82 39.93 15.04
C ARG A 99 -14.81 38.79 15.21
N LYS A 100 -14.37 38.51 16.44
CA LYS A 100 -13.48 37.39 16.75
C LYS A 100 -14.13 36.04 16.46
N PHE A 101 -15.39 35.83 16.89
CA PHE A 101 -16.12 34.60 16.61
C PHE A 101 -16.30 34.36 15.11
N TYR A 102 -16.62 35.41 14.35
CA TYR A 102 -16.75 35.30 12.89
C TYR A 102 -15.42 34.96 12.22
N ALA A 103 -14.32 35.60 12.63
CA ALA A 103 -13.00 35.31 12.08
C ALA A 103 -12.57 33.88 12.38
N GLN A 104 -12.71 33.41 13.63
CA GLN A 104 -12.37 32.05 14.03
C GLN A 104 -13.14 31.00 13.24
N ARG A 105 -14.47 31.12 13.17
CA ARG A 105 -15.30 30.16 12.45
C ARG A 105 -14.96 30.12 10.95
N ASN A 106 -14.67 31.26 10.35
CA ASN A 106 -14.33 31.33 8.94
C ASN A 106 -12.95 30.70 8.66
N THR A 107 -11.98 30.88 9.55
CA THR A 107 -10.67 30.20 9.49
C THR A 107 -10.82 28.68 9.66
N TYR A 108 -11.66 28.23 10.60
CA TYR A 108 -11.92 26.80 10.75
C TYR A 108 -12.63 26.22 9.53
N LEU A 109 -13.62 26.92 8.99
CA LEU A 109 -14.34 26.48 7.79
C LEU A 109 -13.40 26.28 6.59
N THR A 110 -12.54 27.27 6.29
CA THR A 110 -11.57 27.17 5.19
C THR A 110 -10.46 26.17 5.49
N GLY A 111 -10.04 26.04 6.74
CA GLY A 111 -9.04 25.05 7.17
C GLY A 111 -9.53 23.62 7.05
N PHE A 112 -10.77 23.33 7.47
CA PHE A 112 -11.37 22.01 7.31
C PHE A 112 -11.58 21.65 5.84
N ALA A 113 -11.99 22.61 5.01
CA ALA A 113 -12.09 22.39 3.57
C ALA A 113 -10.74 21.96 2.98
N LEU A 114 -9.66 22.70 3.24
CA LEU A 114 -8.33 22.32 2.77
C LEU A 114 -7.87 20.94 3.25
N PHE A 115 -8.07 20.66 4.54
CA PHE A 115 -7.70 19.38 5.11
C PHE A 115 -8.45 18.24 4.42
N LEU A 116 -9.76 18.40 4.24
CA LEU A 116 -10.60 17.37 3.63
C LEU A 116 -10.30 17.21 2.14
N SER A 117 -10.03 18.28 1.39
CA SER A 117 -9.54 18.21 0.01
C SER A 117 -8.24 17.38 -0.10
N LEU A 118 -7.29 17.58 0.81
CA LEU A 118 -6.01 16.87 0.81
C LEU A 118 -6.23 15.39 1.11
N VAL A 119 -6.99 15.09 2.16
CA VAL A 119 -7.34 13.71 2.53
C VAL A 119 -8.05 13.02 1.37
N LEU A 120 -9.06 13.65 0.75
CA LEU A 120 -9.81 13.09 -0.36
C LEU A 120 -8.90 12.78 -1.55
N SER A 121 -8.02 13.71 -1.93
CA SER A 121 -7.03 13.49 -2.99
C SER A 121 -6.14 12.29 -2.69
N ARG A 122 -5.57 12.23 -1.47
CA ARG A 122 -4.70 11.12 -1.05
C ARG A 122 -5.44 9.79 -1.02
N THR A 123 -6.65 9.75 -0.47
CA THR A 123 -7.46 8.53 -0.39
C THR A 123 -7.87 8.04 -1.77
N PHE A 124 -8.20 8.93 -2.70
CA PHE A 124 -8.52 8.56 -4.08
C PHE A 124 -7.36 7.83 -4.78
N TYR A 125 -6.13 8.36 -4.68
CA TYR A 125 -4.95 7.71 -5.26
C TYR A 125 -4.62 6.38 -4.58
N ILE A 126 -4.69 6.32 -3.24
CA ILE A 126 -4.46 5.06 -2.51
C ILE A 126 -5.45 3.98 -2.95
N ILE A 127 -6.72 4.33 -3.15
CA ILE A 127 -7.71 3.35 -3.60
C ILE A 127 -7.42 2.86 -5.02
N LEU A 128 -7.00 3.76 -5.93
CA LEU A 128 -6.58 3.34 -7.28
C LEU A 128 -5.39 2.39 -7.23
N ASP A 129 -4.36 2.73 -6.45
CA ASP A 129 -3.19 1.86 -6.28
C ASP A 129 -3.57 0.50 -5.69
N LEU A 130 -4.50 0.47 -4.73
CA LEU A 130 -5.03 -0.77 -4.14
C LEU A 130 -5.76 -1.61 -5.19
N ILE A 131 -6.57 -0.99 -6.06
CA ILE A 131 -7.26 -1.69 -7.15
C ILE A 131 -6.23 -2.29 -8.12
N HIS A 132 -5.21 -1.54 -8.54
CA HIS A 132 -4.16 -2.06 -9.43
C HIS A 132 -3.38 -3.20 -8.79
N ALA A 133 -2.97 -3.06 -7.53
CA ALA A 133 -2.29 -4.12 -6.78
C ALA A 133 -3.15 -5.39 -6.68
N GLN A 134 -4.45 -5.23 -6.43
CA GLN A 134 -5.38 -6.36 -6.34
C GLN A 134 -5.65 -7.01 -7.71
N GLU A 135 -5.59 -6.26 -8.80
CA GLU A 135 -5.64 -6.80 -10.16
C GLU A 135 -4.40 -7.62 -10.52
N GLU A 136 -3.21 -7.12 -10.21
CA GLU A 136 -1.96 -7.85 -10.41
C GLU A 136 -1.95 -9.13 -9.58
N TYR A 137 -2.37 -9.05 -8.32
CA TYR A 137 -2.51 -10.23 -7.46
C TYR A 137 -3.53 -11.24 -8.02
N SER A 138 -4.66 -10.77 -8.55
CA SER A 138 -5.66 -11.64 -9.17
C SER A 138 -5.17 -12.28 -10.47
N LYS A 139 -4.40 -11.55 -11.28
CA LYS A 139 -3.77 -12.08 -12.51
C LYS A 139 -2.73 -13.13 -12.17
N LEU A 140 -1.86 -12.84 -11.19
CA LEU A 140 -0.82 -13.76 -10.74
C LEU A 140 -1.43 -15.02 -10.12
N LYS A 141 -2.46 -14.87 -9.28
CA LYS A 141 -3.21 -16.01 -8.73
C LYS A 141 -3.86 -16.84 -9.83
N LYS A 142 -4.49 -16.23 -10.84
CA LYS A 142 -5.04 -16.96 -12.00
C LYS A 142 -3.96 -17.61 -12.86
N GLN A 143 -2.76 -17.04 -12.95
CA GLN A 143 -1.64 -17.68 -13.62
C GLN A 143 -1.15 -18.88 -12.82
N VAL A 144 -1.05 -18.80 -11.49
CA VAL A 144 -0.67 -19.92 -10.62
C VAL A 144 -1.75 -21.02 -10.60
N ASP A 145 -3.02 -20.66 -10.37
CA ASP A 145 -4.15 -21.60 -10.38
C ASP A 145 -4.41 -22.15 -11.79
N GLY A 146 -4.20 -21.34 -12.83
CA GLY A 146 -4.34 -21.71 -14.24
C GLY A 146 -3.16 -22.52 -14.79
N SER A 147 -1.97 -22.39 -14.22
CA SER A 147 -0.83 -23.30 -14.49
C SER A 147 -0.92 -24.60 -13.69
N GLY A 148 -1.81 -24.68 -12.69
CA GLY A 148 -2.25 -25.94 -12.09
C GLY A 148 -3.23 -26.76 -12.98
N ALA A 149 -3.86 -26.13 -13.98
CA ALA A 149 -4.82 -26.79 -14.89
C ALA A 149 -4.46 -26.72 -16.38
N LYS A 150 -3.43 -25.96 -16.75
CA LYS A 150 -2.84 -25.88 -18.09
C LYS A 150 -1.34 -26.16 -18.05
N THR A 151 -0.93 -27.25 -17.41
CA THR A 151 0.26 -27.95 -17.88
C THR A 151 -0.12 -28.53 -19.24
N ASN A 152 0.43 -27.94 -20.29
CA ASN A 152 0.39 -28.50 -21.65
C ASN A 152 0.64 -30.01 -21.56
N GLY A 153 -0.18 -30.82 -22.21
CA GLY A 153 -0.07 -32.29 -22.19
C GLY A 153 1.31 -32.82 -22.64
N GLU A 154 2.14 -31.97 -23.26
CA GLU A 154 3.53 -32.26 -23.60
C GLU A 154 4.49 -32.12 -22.41
N ASP A 155 4.29 -31.14 -21.52
CA ASP A 155 5.19 -30.96 -20.38
C ASP A 155 4.98 -32.01 -19.28
N ALA A 156 3.73 -32.44 -19.04
CA ALA A 156 3.44 -33.48 -18.05
C ALA A 156 3.99 -34.86 -18.45
N THR A 157 4.03 -35.18 -19.75
CA THR A 157 4.62 -36.43 -20.25
C THR A 157 6.15 -36.36 -20.28
N VAL A 158 6.73 -35.19 -20.59
CA VAL A 158 8.18 -34.96 -20.51
C VAL A 158 8.66 -34.95 -19.05
N LEU A 159 7.92 -34.35 -18.12
CA LEU A 159 8.24 -34.33 -16.69
C LEU A 159 8.15 -35.74 -16.09
N LYS A 160 7.13 -36.54 -16.43
CA LYS A 160 7.06 -37.95 -16.03
C LYS A 160 8.24 -38.77 -16.57
N LYS A 161 8.57 -38.65 -17.87
CA LYS A 161 9.75 -39.33 -18.45
C LYS A 161 11.06 -38.90 -17.79
N LYS A 162 11.21 -37.62 -17.42
CA LYS A 162 12.40 -37.13 -16.70
C LYS A 162 12.44 -37.65 -15.25
N LEU A 163 11.29 -37.78 -14.59
CA LEU A 163 11.20 -38.35 -13.25
C LEU A 163 11.53 -39.84 -13.28
N ASP A 164 10.95 -40.61 -14.19
CA ASP A 164 11.23 -42.04 -14.37
C ASP A 164 12.72 -42.27 -14.72
N ALA A 165 13.31 -41.41 -15.55
CA ALA A 165 14.73 -41.46 -15.87
C ALA A 165 15.63 -41.08 -14.69
N ALA A 166 15.21 -40.16 -13.82
CA ALA A 166 15.93 -39.80 -12.61
C ALA A 166 15.86 -40.92 -11.55
N GLU A 167 14.69 -41.55 -11.38
CA GLU A 167 14.51 -42.70 -10.50
C GLU A 167 15.29 -43.93 -11.00
N ALA A 168 15.30 -44.18 -12.31
CA ALA A 168 16.13 -45.23 -12.91
C ALA A 168 17.63 -44.98 -12.63
N ARG A 169 18.11 -43.74 -12.81
CA ARG A 169 19.49 -43.37 -12.47
C ARG A 169 19.81 -43.55 -10.98
N SER A 170 18.88 -43.27 -10.08
CA SER A 170 19.06 -43.50 -8.64
C SER A 170 19.18 -44.99 -8.34
N ARG A 171 18.34 -45.82 -8.96
CA ARG A 171 18.38 -47.29 -8.80
C ARG A 171 19.66 -47.90 -9.37
N ASP A 172 20.14 -47.38 -10.50
CA ASP A 172 21.42 -47.79 -11.09
C ASP A 172 22.58 -47.38 -10.18
N PHE A 173 22.54 -46.19 -9.57
CA PHE A 173 23.54 -45.76 -8.59
C PHE A 173 23.58 -46.66 -7.35
N ASP A 174 22.42 -47.03 -6.80
CA ASP A 174 22.35 -47.95 -5.66
C ASP A 174 22.84 -49.36 -6.03
N THR A 175 22.55 -49.81 -7.25
CA THR A 175 23.01 -51.10 -7.76
C THR A 175 24.52 -51.10 -7.98
N LEU A 176 25.07 -50.05 -8.59
CA LEU A 176 26.52 -49.84 -8.76
C LEU A 176 27.23 -49.78 -7.41
N LYS A 177 26.65 -49.09 -6.42
CA LYS A 177 27.19 -49.03 -5.07
C LYS A 177 27.28 -50.44 -4.46
N LYS A 178 26.19 -51.21 -4.49
CA LYS A 178 26.17 -52.60 -4.00
C LYS A 178 27.17 -53.49 -4.72
N GLN A 179 27.30 -53.36 -6.04
CA GLN A 179 28.28 -54.10 -6.83
C GLN A 179 29.72 -53.74 -6.44
N SER A 180 30.01 -52.44 -6.27
CA SER A 180 31.33 -51.97 -5.85
C SER A 180 31.70 -52.46 -4.45
N GLU A 181 30.75 -52.47 -3.51
CA GLU A 181 30.96 -53.00 -2.15
C GLU A 181 31.18 -54.51 -2.17
N ALA A 182 30.43 -55.25 -2.98
CA ALA A 182 30.63 -56.69 -3.15
C ALA A 182 32.00 -56.99 -3.76
N GLN A 183 32.41 -56.24 -4.78
CA GLN A 183 33.71 -56.41 -5.42
C GLN A 183 34.88 -56.05 -4.49
N ALA A 184 34.73 -54.99 -3.67
CA ALA A 184 35.71 -54.63 -2.65
C ALA A 184 35.89 -55.74 -1.61
N ARG A 185 34.79 -56.37 -1.15
CA ARG A 185 34.84 -57.50 -0.22
C ARG A 185 35.54 -58.72 -0.82
N GLU A 186 35.25 -59.06 -2.07
CA GLU A 186 35.94 -60.16 -2.76
C GLU A 186 37.42 -59.84 -2.98
N TYR A 187 37.77 -58.59 -3.28
CA TYR A 187 39.16 -58.17 -3.38
C TYR A 187 39.90 -58.30 -2.04
N ASP A 188 39.32 -57.83 -0.93
CA ASP A 188 39.91 -57.99 0.41
C ASP A 188 40.03 -59.47 0.80
N ARG A 189 39.06 -60.30 0.42
CA ARG A 189 39.11 -61.75 0.63
C ARG A 189 40.24 -62.40 -0.17
N LEU A 190 40.33 -62.13 -1.47
CA LEU A 190 41.40 -62.64 -2.34
C LEU A 190 42.77 -62.17 -1.85
N ALA A 191 42.91 -60.90 -1.45
CA ALA A 191 44.14 -60.37 -0.89
C ALA A 191 44.53 -61.12 0.40
N THR A 192 43.56 -61.43 1.25
CA THR A 192 43.78 -62.23 2.47
C THR A 192 44.19 -63.66 2.15
N GLU A 193 43.54 -64.31 1.19
CA GLU A 193 43.89 -65.67 0.74
C GLU A 193 45.28 -65.71 0.07
N TYR A 194 45.61 -64.71 -0.77
CA TYR A 194 46.92 -64.55 -1.40
C TYR A 194 48.02 -64.32 -0.37
N ASN A 195 47.82 -63.44 0.60
CA ASN A 195 48.78 -63.19 1.68
C ASN A 195 49.01 -64.46 2.52
N LYS A 196 47.97 -65.24 2.80
CA LYS A 196 48.09 -66.56 3.47
C LYS A 196 48.89 -67.57 2.64
N ALA A 197 48.69 -67.61 1.32
CA ALA A 197 49.38 -68.55 0.44
C ALA A 197 50.85 -68.17 0.17
N THR A 198 51.17 -66.88 0.19
CA THR A 198 52.52 -66.36 -0.15
C THR A 198 53.38 -66.05 1.09
N GLY A 199 52.85 -66.32 2.30
CA GLY A 199 53.59 -66.22 3.57
C GLY A 199 53.91 -64.80 4.05
N ALA A 200 53.25 -63.78 3.50
CA ALA A 200 53.42 -62.39 3.93
C ALA A 200 52.60 -62.11 5.21
N PRO A 201 53.11 -61.31 6.17
CA PRO A 201 52.39 -61.05 7.43
C PRO A 201 51.07 -60.33 7.16
N VAL A 202 49.99 -60.83 7.77
CA VAL A 202 48.64 -60.26 7.69
C VAL A 202 48.67 -58.85 8.29
N SER A 203 48.57 -57.82 7.45
CA SER A 203 48.44 -56.43 7.91
C SER A 203 47.08 -56.23 8.58
N ASP A 204 47.12 -55.96 9.89
CA ASP A 204 45.95 -55.71 10.73
C ASP A 204 45.48 -54.26 10.52
N LYS A 205 44.50 -54.05 9.63
CA LYS A 205 43.99 -52.71 9.24
C LYS A 205 43.25 -51.95 10.38
N ARG A 206 43.37 -52.36 11.64
CA ARG A 206 42.71 -51.72 12.81
C ARG A 206 43.64 -50.80 13.61
N LYS A 207 44.86 -50.54 13.14
CA LYS A 207 45.86 -49.74 13.85
C LYS A 207 46.39 -48.49 13.15
N ASP A 208 45.85 -48.13 11.99
CA ASP A 208 46.10 -46.84 11.32
C ASP A 208 44.80 -46.05 11.16
#